data_AF-A0A1Y0HKE5-F1
#
_entry.id   AF-A0A1Y0HKE5-F1
#
_cell.length_a   1.000
_cell.length_b   1.000
_cell.length_c   1.000
_cell.angle_alpha   90.00
_cell.angle_beta   90.00
_cell.angle_gamma   90.00
#
_symmetry.space_group_name_H-M   'P 1'
#
loop_
_entity.id
_entity.type
_entity.pdbx_description
1 polymer ?
#
loop_
_entity_poly.entity_id
_entity_poly.type
_entity_poly.pdbx_seq_one_letter_code
_entity_poly.pdbx_strand_id
1 'polypeptide(L)'
;MKTKTFISDISGKSFPLTERISSKAIRGSILKYIQDANPTFNEQSYLANTELNIFREKYITDYLTQELGQLSTLEHKVIDSFQNHSILTDNIEDDDKTVLTFGQKIADKVATFGGSWTFILSFCSFLIIWILVNVYWFHNQGFDPYPYILLNLILSCIAALQAPVIMMSQNRQEEKDRMRAKNDYMINLKSELEIRMLHEKIDHLIMHQQEELLEIQKVQIDMMEDILQRVNQK
;
A
#
# COMPACT_ATOMS: atom_id res chain seq x y z
N MET A 1 1.72 -21.36 -69.59
CA MET A 1 0.94 -22.25 -68.68
C MET A 1 -0.12 -21.40 -68.01
N LYS A 2 -1.41 -21.77 -68.04
CA LYS A 2 -2.47 -21.03 -67.34
C LYS A 2 -2.14 -21.05 -65.84
N THR A 3 -1.75 -19.92 -65.28
CA THR A 3 -1.62 -19.74 -63.83
C THR A 3 -2.98 -20.00 -63.22
N LYS A 4 -3.11 -21.08 -62.44
CA LYS A 4 -4.36 -21.35 -61.72
C LYS A 4 -4.55 -20.22 -60.70
N THR A 5 -5.73 -19.61 -60.69
CA THR A 5 -6.09 -18.54 -59.76
C THR A 5 -7.17 -19.03 -58.79
N PHE A 6 -7.25 -18.43 -57.61
CA PHE A 6 -8.34 -18.63 -56.65
C PHE A 6 -8.99 -17.29 -56.33
N ILE A 7 -10.26 -17.31 -55.90
CA ILE A 7 -10.97 -16.10 -55.48
C ILE A 7 -10.84 -16.00 -53.96
N SER A 8 -10.42 -14.83 -53.46
CA SER A 8 -10.36 -14.55 -52.02
C SER A 8 -11.77 -14.34 -51.46
N ASP A 9 -12.07 -14.98 -50.34
CA ASP A 9 -13.36 -14.85 -49.65
C ASP A 9 -13.51 -13.51 -48.89
N ILE A 10 -12.42 -12.72 -48.78
CA ILE A 10 -12.43 -11.40 -48.16
C ILE A 10 -12.69 -10.29 -49.20
N SER A 11 -11.94 -10.27 -50.30
CA SER A 11 -12.05 -9.18 -51.30
C SER A 11 -12.81 -9.55 -52.56
N GLY A 12 -13.14 -10.82 -52.77
CA GLY A 12 -13.72 -11.33 -54.02
C GLY A 12 -12.78 -11.24 -55.23
N LYS A 13 -11.50 -10.93 -55.04
CA LYS A 13 -10.51 -10.78 -56.13
C LYS A 13 -9.81 -12.10 -56.46
N SER A 14 -9.36 -12.23 -57.70
CA SER A 14 -8.59 -13.37 -58.21
C SER A 14 -7.10 -13.23 -57.89
N PHE A 15 -6.54 -14.17 -57.12
CA PHE A 15 -5.12 -14.22 -56.77
C PHE A 15 -4.45 -15.49 -57.31
N PRO A 16 -3.12 -15.51 -57.49
CA PRO A 16 -2.37 -16.71 -57.85
C PRO A 16 -2.55 -17.81 -56.80
N LEU A 17 -2.65 -19.07 -57.20
CA LEU A 17 -2.77 -20.19 -56.25
C LEU A 17 -1.58 -20.34 -55.29
N THR A 18 -0.42 -19.74 -55.62
CA THR A 18 0.77 -19.68 -54.77
C THR A 18 0.58 -18.78 -53.53
N GLU A 19 -0.36 -17.84 -53.57
CA GLU A 19 -0.63 -16.91 -52.46
C GLU A 19 -1.78 -17.37 -51.55
N ARG A 20 -2.35 -18.55 -51.79
CA ARG A 20 -3.53 -19.04 -51.09
C ARG A 20 -3.18 -19.48 -49.66
N ILE A 21 -3.76 -18.80 -48.68
CA ILE A 21 -3.71 -19.17 -47.26
C ILE A 21 -5.08 -19.63 -46.80
N SER A 22 -5.10 -20.76 -46.09
CA SER A 22 -6.30 -21.27 -45.41
C SER A 22 -6.50 -20.53 -44.09
N SER A 23 -7.74 -20.23 -43.72
CA SER A 23 -8.05 -19.62 -42.42
C SER A 23 -7.53 -20.43 -41.22
N LYS A 24 -7.39 -21.76 -41.36
CA LYS A 24 -6.77 -22.63 -40.34
C LYS A 24 -5.27 -22.42 -40.13
N ALA A 25 -4.58 -21.83 -41.11
CA ALA A 25 -3.14 -21.52 -41.00
C ALA A 25 -2.90 -20.14 -40.38
N ILE A 26 -3.95 -19.35 -40.16
CA ILE A 26 -3.86 -18.02 -39.54
C ILE A 26 -3.88 -18.19 -38.02
N ARG A 27 -3.05 -17.41 -37.32
CA ARG A 27 -3.06 -17.36 -35.84
C ARG A 27 -4.41 -16.85 -35.31
N GLY A 28 -4.83 -17.38 -34.16
CA GLY A 28 -6.13 -17.09 -33.56
C GLY A 28 -6.43 -15.61 -33.31
N SER A 29 -5.44 -14.82 -32.87
CA SER A 29 -5.58 -13.37 -32.66
C SER A 29 -5.91 -12.60 -33.94
N ILE A 30 -5.15 -12.84 -35.00
CA ILE A 30 -5.37 -12.21 -36.31
C ILE A 30 -6.67 -12.73 -36.93
N LEU A 31 -6.97 -14.02 -36.79
CA LEU A 31 -8.22 -14.60 -37.27
C LEU A 31 -9.43 -13.92 -36.63
N LYS A 32 -9.39 -13.72 -35.30
CA LYS A 32 -10.44 -13.03 -34.55
C LYS A 32 -10.59 -11.57 -35.00
N TYR A 33 -9.48 -10.86 -35.18
CA TYR A 33 -9.49 -9.49 -35.71
C TYR A 33 -10.08 -9.41 -37.14
N ILE A 34 -9.77 -10.39 -38.01
CA ILE A 34 -10.35 -10.48 -39.35
C ILE A 34 -11.86 -10.79 -39.29
N GLN A 35 -12.29 -11.66 -38.37
CA GLN A 35 -13.70 -12.03 -38.17
C GLN A 35 -14.52 -10.87 -37.62
N ASP A 36 -13.96 -10.09 -36.70
CA ASP A 36 -14.59 -8.88 -36.16
C ASP A 36 -14.80 -7.83 -37.27
N ALA A 37 -13.87 -7.73 -38.22
CA ALA A 37 -13.98 -6.85 -39.38
C ALA A 37 -14.86 -7.42 -40.52
N ASN A 38 -14.94 -8.75 -40.67
CA ASN A 38 -15.67 -9.43 -41.74
C ASN A 38 -16.38 -10.70 -41.22
N PRO A 39 -17.67 -10.61 -40.83
CA PRO A 39 -18.43 -11.72 -40.25
C PRO A 39 -18.63 -12.93 -41.17
N THR A 40 -18.40 -12.78 -42.47
CA THR A 40 -18.52 -13.84 -43.48
C THR A 40 -17.32 -14.77 -43.54
N PHE A 41 -16.20 -14.40 -42.89
CA PHE A 41 -14.95 -15.17 -42.92
C PHE A 41 -14.95 -16.30 -41.88
N ASN A 42 -14.89 -17.55 -42.34
CA ASN A 42 -15.02 -18.75 -41.50
C ASN A 42 -13.82 -19.72 -41.65
N GLU A 43 -13.84 -20.83 -40.90
CA GLU A 43 -12.76 -21.85 -40.89
C GLU A 43 -12.55 -22.61 -42.23
N GLN A 44 -13.41 -22.38 -43.22
CA GLN A 44 -13.28 -22.94 -44.57
C GLN A 44 -12.89 -21.89 -45.62
N SER A 45 -12.73 -20.63 -45.19
CA SER A 45 -12.41 -19.51 -46.07
C SER A 45 -10.93 -19.44 -46.43
N TYR A 46 -10.64 -18.87 -47.60
CA TYR A 46 -9.29 -18.66 -48.12
C TYR A 46 -9.05 -17.16 -48.37
N LEU A 47 -7.85 -16.70 -48.02
CA LEU A 47 -7.39 -15.34 -48.35
C LEU A 47 -6.02 -15.36 -49.00
N ALA A 48 -5.66 -14.26 -49.66
CA ALA A 48 -4.31 -14.09 -50.19
C ALA A 48 -3.32 -13.65 -49.10
N ASN A 49 -2.08 -14.11 -49.19
CA ASN A 49 -0.98 -13.71 -48.30
C ASN A 49 -0.76 -12.19 -48.31
N THR A 50 -0.94 -11.53 -49.46
CA THR A 50 -0.91 -10.06 -49.59
C THR A 50 -2.00 -9.37 -48.77
N GLU A 51 -3.19 -9.94 -48.71
CA GLU A 51 -4.29 -9.40 -47.89
C GLU A 51 -4.07 -9.65 -46.41
N LEU A 52 -3.59 -10.85 -46.06
CA LEU A 52 -3.25 -11.20 -44.68
C LEU A 52 -2.26 -10.20 -44.06
N ASN A 53 -1.23 -9.79 -44.82
CA ASN A 53 -0.24 -8.84 -44.33
C ASN A 53 -0.82 -7.45 -44.03
N ILE A 54 -1.80 -6.98 -44.80
CA ILE A 54 -2.49 -5.71 -44.53
C ILE A 54 -3.26 -5.80 -43.20
N PHE A 55 -3.94 -6.93 -42.94
CA PHE A 55 -4.64 -7.12 -41.68
C PHE A 55 -3.68 -7.24 -40.49
N ARG A 56 -2.52 -7.88 -40.66
CA ARG A 56 -1.47 -7.94 -39.62
C ARG A 56 -0.93 -6.55 -39.27
N GLU A 57 -0.67 -5.71 -40.27
CA GLU A 57 -0.18 -4.35 -40.07
C GLU A 57 -1.20 -3.47 -39.33
N LYS A 58 -2.48 -3.55 -39.73
CA LYS A 58 -3.58 -2.86 -39.04
C LYS A 58 -3.77 -3.35 -37.61
N TYR A 59 -3.73 -4.66 -37.39
CA TYR A 59 -3.82 -5.25 -36.05
C TYR A 59 -2.73 -4.70 -35.13
N ILE A 60 -1.47 -4.69 -35.56
CA ILE A 60 -0.35 -4.17 -34.77
C ILE A 60 -0.53 -2.66 -34.51
N THR A 61 -0.95 -1.90 -35.51
CA THR A 61 -1.12 -0.44 -35.39
C THR A 61 -2.24 -0.07 -34.42
N ASP A 62 -3.39 -0.72 -34.53
CA ASP A 62 -4.54 -0.50 -33.64
C ASP A 62 -4.18 -0.91 -32.21
N TYR A 63 -3.50 -2.05 -32.05
CA TYR A 63 -3.02 -2.53 -30.75
C TYR A 63 -2.06 -1.53 -30.07
N LEU A 64 -1.02 -1.06 -30.79
CA LEU A 64 -0.05 -0.10 -30.26
C LEU A 64 -0.72 1.23 -29.85
N THR A 65 -1.72 1.68 -30.62
CA THR A 65 -2.46 2.90 -30.33
C THR A 65 -3.33 2.75 -29.08
N GLN A 66 -3.94 1.58 -28.89
CA GLN A 66 -4.77 1.29 -27.73
C GLN A 66 -3.95 1.16 -26.44
N GLU A 67 -2.78 0.51 -26.48
CA GLU A 67 -1.87 0.38 -25.32
C GLU A 67 -1.35 1.73 -24.82
N LEU A 68 -0.90 2.60 -25.74
CA LEU A 68 -0.46 3.97 -25.38
C LEU A 68 -1.57 4.78 -24.70
N GLY A 69 -2.83 4.56 -25.09
CA GLY A 69 -4.00 5.16 -24.44
C GLY A 69 -4.29 4.57 -23.05
N GLN A 70 -4.13 3.24 -22.87
CA GLN A 70 -4.38 2.56 -21.61
C GLN A 70 -3.37 2.95 -20.51
N LEU A 71 -2.08 3.07 -20.86
CA LEU A 71 -1.02 3.51 -19.94
C LEU A 71 -1.35 4.83 -19.24
N SER A 72 -1.82 5.84 -19.99
CA SER A 72 -2.22 7.15 -19.44
C SER A 72 -3.38 7.05 -18.45
N THR A 73 -4.34 6.14 -18.69
CA THR A 73 -5.48 5.95 -17.79
C THR A 73 -5.12 5.19 -16.51
N LEU A 74 -4.16 4.27 -16.59
CA LEU A 74 -3.72 3.49 -15.44
C LEU A 74 -2.92 4.37 -14.47
N GLU A 75 -2.02 5.20 -14.99
CA GLU A 75 -1.30 6.21 -14.20
C GLU A 75 -2.27 7.12 -13.43
N HIS A 76 -3.32 7.61 -14.10
CA HIS A 76 -4.37 8.41 -13.45
C HIS A 76 -5.15 7.65 -12.38
N LYS A 77 -5.56 6.39 -12.64
CA LYS A 77 -6.26 5.56 -11.65
C LYS A 77 -5.41 5.26 -10.42
N VAL A 78 -4.11 5.08 -10.60
CA VAL A 78 -3.16 4.86 -9.50
C VAL A 78 -3.08 6.13 -8.63
N ILE A 79 -2.95 7.30 -9.24
CA ILE A 79 -2.94 8.60 -8.52
C ILE A 79 -4.25 8.82 -7.74
N ASP A 80 -5.41 8.58 -8.35
CA ASP A 80 -6.72 8.73 -7.70
C ASP A 80 -6.91 7.72 -6.55
N SER A 81 -6.39 6.51 -6.69
CA SER A 81 -6.47 5.48 -5.65
C SER A 81 -5.61 5.85 -4.43
N PHE A 82 -4.44 6.45 -4.64
CA PHE A 82 -3.59 6.94 -3.55
C PHE A 82 -4.21 8.12 -2.79
N GLN A 83 -4.83 9.08 -3.49
CA GLN A 83 -5.52 10.19 -2.82
C GLN A 83 -6.65 9.70 -1.91
N ASN A 84 -7.47 8.75 -2.38
CA ASN A 84 -8.60 8.24 -1.61
C ASN A 84 -8.21 7.33 -0.44
N HIS A 85 -7.11 6.57 -0.53
CA HIS A 85 -6.66 5.70 0.57
C HIS A 85 -5.93 6.44 1.70
N SER A 86 -5.33 7.61 1.41
CA SER A 86 -4.60 8.41 2.41
C SER A 86 -5.48 8.98 3.54
N ILE A 87 -6.80 9.08 3.31
CA ILE A 87 -7.76 9.68 4.26
C ILE A 87 -8.15 8.71 5.39
N LEU A 88 -7.85 7.41 5.27
CA LEU A 88 -8.25 6.39 6.25
C LEU A 88 -7.30 6.26 7.44
N THR A 89 -6.03 6.66 7.30
CA THR A 89 -5.02 6.55 8.37
C THR A 89 -5.22 7.61 9.46
N ASP A 90 -5.85 8.74 9.13
CA ASP A 90 -6.02 9.89 10.03
C ASP A 90 -7.09 9.64 11.13
N ASN A 91 -7.91 8.59 10.99
CA ASN A 91 -9.02 8.31 11.91
C ASN A 91 -8.69 7.30 13.03
N ILE A 92 -7.46 6.79 13.10
CA ILE A 92 -7.08 5.76 14.10
C ILE A 92 -6.60 6.41 15.42
N GLU A 93 -6.20 7.69 15.41
CA GLU A 93 -5.71 8.39 16.61
C GLU A 93 -6.83 8.88 17.55
N ASP A 94 -8.07 9.01 17.07
CA ASP A 94 -9.14 9.71 17.80
C ASP A 94 -9.99 8.82 18.73
N ASP A 95 -9.77 7.49 18.73
CA ASP A 95 -10.55 6.55 19.57
C ASP A 95 -9.99 6.40 21.00
N ASP A 96 -8.92 7.13 21.34
CA ASP A 96 -8.24 7.05 22.65
C ASP A 96 -8.91 7.90 23.75
N LYS A 97 -10.19 8.27 23.57
CA LYS A 97 -10.99 8.98 24.58
C LYS A 97 -11.58 8.01 25.60
N THR A 98 -10.70 7.22 26.23
CA THR A 98 -11.06 6.46 27.43
C THR A 98 -11.47 7.45 28.53
N VAL A 99 -12.72 7.38 28.98
CA VAL A 99 -13.27 8.29 29.98
C VAL A 99 -12.59 8.04 31.32
N LEU A 100 -11.58 8.85 31.65
CA LEU A 100 -10.80 8.69 32.88
C LEU A 100 -11.69 8.85 34.12
N THR A 101 -11.60 7.88 35.03
CA THR A 101 -12.26 7.97 36.33
C THR A 101 -11.64 9.08 37.20
N PHE A 102 -12.39 9.59 38.17
CA PHE A 102 -11.92 10.67 39.05
C PHE A 102 -10.62 10.32 39.80
N GLY A 103 -10.51 9.08 40.30
CA GLY A 103 -9.30 8.59 40.96
C GLY A 103 -8.08 8.53 40.04
N GLN A 104 -8.27 8.12 38.79
CA GLN A 104 -7.21 8.09 37.78
C GLN A 104 -6.74 9.50 37.39
N LYS A 105 -7.66 10.48 37.30
CA LYS A 105 -7.30 11.88 37.04
C LYS A 105 -6.46 12.49 38.17
N ILE A 106 -6.78 12.14 39.42
CA ILE A 106 -6.01 12.61 40.59
C ILE A 106 -4.65 11.93 40.65
N ALA A 107 -4.59 10.62 40.48
CA ALA A 107 -3.33 9.86 40.50
C ALA A 107 -2.31 10.40 39.48
N ASP A 108 -2.76 10.72 38.27
CA ASP A 108 -1.90 11.32 37.24
C ASP A 108 -1.35 12.67 37.64
N LYS A 109 -2.21 13.52 38.17
CA LYS A 109 -1.85 14.87 38.56
C LYS A 109 -0.88 14.84 39.72
N VAL A 110 -1.05 13.90 40.65
CA VAL A 110 -0.13 13.65 41.77
C VAL A 110 1.21 13.08 41.26
N ALA A 111 1.19 12.12 40.34
CA ALA A 111 2.41 11.53 39.78
C ALA A 111 3.24 12.55 38.97
N THR A 112 2.59 13.36 38.13
CA THR A 112 3.24 14.43 37.35
C THR A 112 3.75 15.56 38.24
N PHE A 113 3.02 15.92 39.29
CA PHE A 113 3.47 16.92 40.27
C PHE A 113 4.64 16.40 41.13
N GLY A 114 4.54 15.17 41.64
CA GLY A 114 5.58 14.54 42.46
C GLY A 114 6.88 14.26 41.70
N GLY A 115 6.82 14.10 40.37
CA GLY A 115 7.99 13.93 39.50
C GLY A 115 8.65 15.25 39.05
N SER A 116 8.14 16.41 39.46
CA SER A 116 8.67 17.71 39.03
C SER A 116 9.86 18.17 39.88
N TRP A 117 10.88 18.73 39.22
CA TRP A 117 12.01 19.40 39.88
C TRP A 117 11.57 20.53 40.83
N THR A 118 10.49 21.24 40.50
CA THR A 118 9.94 22.32 41.33
C THR A 118 9.37 21.79 42.64
N PHE A 119 8.74 20.61 42.63
CA PHE A 119 8.23 19.97 43.84
C PHE A 119 9.37 19.57 44.78
N ILE A 120 10.42 18.95 44.24
CA ILE A 120 11.61 18.52 45.00
C ILE A 120 12.25 19.72 45.71
N LEU A 121 12.47 20.83 44.98
CA LEU A 121 13.08 22.03 45.55
C LEU A 121 12.19 22.72 46.60
N SER A 122 10.87 22.78 46.37
CA SER A 122 9.92 23.32 47.34
C SER A 122 9.86 22.46 48.61
N PHE A 123 9.88 21.14 48.48
CA PHE A 123 9.85 20.21 49.59
C PHE A 123 11.13 20.30 50.45
N CYS A 124 12.30 20.33 49.81
CA CYS A 124 13.57 20.58 50.50
C CYS A 124 13.58 21.93 51.24
N SER A 125 13.06 22.98 50.62
CA SER A 125 12.95 24.31 51.25
C SER A 125 12.03 24.29 52.46
N PHE A 126 10.89 23.60 52.38
CA PHE A 126 9.97 23.42 53.50
C PHE A 126 10.63 22.68 54.67
N LEU A 127 11.40 21.61 54.42
CA LEU A 127 12.13 20.90 55.47
C LEU A 127 13.16 21.80 56.17
N ILE A 128 13.91 22.59 55.40
CA ILE A 128 14.89 23.54 55.96
C ILE A 128 14.18 24.57 56.83
N ILE A 129 13.07 25.15 56.36
CA ILE A 129 12.29 26.13 57.12
C ILE A 129 11.74 25.51 58.40
N TRP A 130 11.21 24.28 58.33
CA TRP A 130 10.67 23.56 59.50
C TRP A 130 11.73 23.34 60.58
N ILE A 131 12.94 22.93 60.17
CA ILE A 131 14.08 22.75 61.07
C ILE A 131 14.49 24.10 61.68
N LEU A 132 14.63 25.15 60.87
CA LEU A 132 15.03 26.48 61.35
C LEU A 132 14.02 27.04 62.36
N VAL A 133 12.72 26.91 62.10
CA VAL A 133 11.66 27.38 63.02
C VAL A 133 11.70 26.62 64.35
N ASN A 134 11.84 25.29 64.32
CA ASN A 134 11.89 24.50 65.55
C ASN A 134 13.17 24.76 66.37
N VAL A 135 14.31 24.98 65.71
CA VAL A 135 15.59 25.25 66.39
C VAL A 135 15.65 26.67 66.98
N TYR A 136 15.23 27.69 66.23
CA TYR A 136 15.41 29.09 66.65
C TYR A 136 14.23 29.66 67.46
N TRP A 137 13.00 29.26 67.18
CA TRP A 137 11.81 29.90 67.76
C TRP A 137 11.29 29.21 69.02
N PHE A 138 11.47 27.89 69.15
CA PHE A 138 10.88 27.08 70.22
C PHE A 138 11.93 26.44 71.16
N HIS A 139 12.97 27.19 71.53
CA HIS A 139 14.06 26.68 72.36
C HIS A 139 13.61 26.13 73.74
N ASN A 140 12.49 26.60 74.31
CA ASN A 140 12.02 26.23 75.67
C ASN A 140 10.75 25.36 75.74
N GLN A 141 9.95 25.24 74.68
CA GLN A 141 8.77 24.37 74.59
C GLN A 141 8.61 23.86 73.14
N GLY A 142 9.61 23.11 72.67
CA GLY A 142 9.68 22.61 71.30
C GLY A 142 8.39 21.95 70.83
N PHE A 143 7.80 22.47 69.75
CA PHE A 143 6.67 21.83 69.07
C PHE A 143 7.07 20.47 68.47
N ASP A 144 8.29 20.37 67.92
CA ASP A 144 8.93 19.12 67.51
C ASP A 144 10.45 19.18 67.87
N PRO A 145 10.84 18.88 69.13
CA PRO A 145 12.23 18.92 69.56
C PRO A 145 13.07 17.87 68.83
N TYR A 146 14.37 18.13 68.68
CA TYR A 146 15.33 17.13 68.20
C TYR A 146 15.18 15.83 69.02
N PRO A 147 14.88 14.66 68.41
CA PRO A 147 15.17 14.23 67.03
C PRO A 147 14.02 14.30 65.99
N TYR A 148 13.05 15.22 66.14
CA TYR A 148 11.95 15.49 65.18
C TYR A 148 11.00 14.29 64.91
N ILE A 149 10.31 13.80 65.94
CA ILE A 149 9.40 12.65 65.82
C ILE A 149 8.23 12.95 64.89
N LEU A 150 7.66 14.16 64.96
CA LEU A 150 6.44 14.49 64.24
C LEU A 150 6.73 14.64 62.74
N LEU A 151 7.84 15.30 62.39
CA LEU A 151 8.32 15.37 61.02
C LEU A 151 8.58 13.98 60.42
N ASN A 152 9.25 13.10 61.17
CA ASN A 152 9.54 11.74 60.74
C ASN A 152 8.27 10.91 60.53
N LEU A 153 7.25 11.08 61.37
CA LEU A 153 5.96 10.40 61.23
C LEU A 153 5.25 10.85 59.94
N ILE A 154 5.20 12.15 59.68
CA ILE A 154 4.58 12.71 58.47
C ILE A 154 5.32 12.24 57.21
N LEU A 155 6.66 12.31 57.20
CA LEU A 155 7.46 11.86 56.07
C LEU A 155 7.22 10.38 55.75
N SER A 156 7.15 9.56 56.80
CA SER A 156 6.93 8.11 56.67
C SER A 156 5.53 7.80 56.12
N CYS A 157 4.51 8.56 56.54
CA CYS A 157 3.15 8.43 56.01
C CYS A 157 3.06 8.83 54.52
N ILE A 158 3.71 9.93 54.14
CA ILE A 158 3.76 10.40 52.75
C ILE A 158 4.49 9.37 51.87
N ALA A 159 5.65 8.89 52.32
CA ALA A 159 6.44 7.91 51.59
C ALA A 159 5.68 6.58 51.39
N ALA A 160 4.94 6.13 52.41
CA ALA A 160 4.13 4.92 52.32
C ALA A 160 3.01 5.03 51.28
N LEU A 161 2.38 6.20 51.14
CA LEU A 161 1.35 6.45 50.14
C LEU A 161 1.93 6.67 48.73
N GLN A 162 3.16 7.17 48.65
CA GLN A 162 3.82 7.52 47.39
C GLN A 162 4.06 6.31 46.48
N ALA A 163 4.55 5.19 47.00
CA ALA A 163 4.89 4.02 46.18
C ALA A 163 3.67 3.41 45.42
N PRO A 164 2.50 3.19 46.06
CA PRO A 164 1.29 2.75 45.35
C PRO A 164 0.79 3.74 44.30
N VAL A 165 0.85 5.06 44.57
CA VAL A 165 0.41 6.07 43.60
C VAL A 165 1.31 6.09 42.37
N ILE A 166 2.63 6.00 42.57
CA ILE A 166 3.59 5.86 41.47
C ILE A 166 3.31 4.59 40.67
N MET A 167 3.12 3.45 41.35
CA MET A 167 2.85 2.16 40.70
C MET A 167 1.55 2.16 39.91
N MET A 168 0.49 2.79 40.44
CA MET A 168 -0.78 2.97 39.72
C MET A 168 -0.61 3.83 38.46
N SER A 169 0.19 4.90 38.55
CA SER A 169 0.49 5.74 37.39
C SER A 169 1.35 5.00 36.35
N GLN A 170 2.31 4.19 36.79
CA GLN A 170 3.19 3.38 35.94
C GLN A 170 2.42 2.28 35.21
N ASN A 171 1.67 1.43 35.92
CA ASN A 171 0.87 0.37 35.32
C ASN A 171 -0.05 0.90 34.20
N ARG A 172 -0.60 2.09 34.40
CA ARG A 172 -1.49 2.72 33.43
C ARG A 172 -0.74 3.32 32.23
N GLN A 173 0.44 3.88 32.45
CA GLN A 173 1.30 4.33 31.35
C GLN A 173 1.73 3.13 30.50
N GLU A 174 2.13 2.02 31.15
CA GLU A 174 2.46 0.77 30.47
C GLU A 174 1.28 0.19 29.68
N GLU A 175 0.06 0.26 30.21
CA GLU A 175 -1.15 -0.18 29.48
C GLU A 175 -1.38 0.65 28.21
N LYS A 176 -1.23 1.99 28.31
CA LYS A 176 -1.30 2.88 27.13
C LYS A 176 -0.20 2.58 26.12
N ASP A 177 1.02 2.41 26.59
CA ASP A 177 2.17 2.12 25.72
C ASP A 177 2.02 0.75 25.05
N ARG A 178 1.46 -0.24 25.75
CA ARG A 178 1.12 -1.56 25.19
C ARG A 178 0.03 -1.45 24.11
N MET A 179 -1.00 -0.65 24.34
CA MET A 179 -2.07 -0.44 23.35
C MET A 179 -1.55 0.27 22.11
N ARG A 180 -0.72 1.30 22.28
CA ARG A 180 -0.03 2.00 21.18
C ARG A 180 0.84 1.04 20.38
N ALA A 181 1.69 0.26 21.05
CA ALA A 181 2.54 -0.74 20.39
C ALA A 181 1.73 -1.79 19.60
N LYS A 182 0.56 -2.20 20.12
CA LYS A 182 -0.34 -3.11 19.41
C LYS A 182 -0.94 -2.45 18.16
N ASN A 183 -1.37 -1.19 18.26
CA ASN A 183 -1.89 -0.44 17.13
C ASN A 183 -0.82 -0.25 16.05
N ASP A 184 0.38 0.16 16.45
CA ASP A 184 1.52 0.33 15.53
C ASP A 184 1.84 -0.99 14.81
N TYR A 185 1.85 -2.11 15.55
CA TYR A 185 2.03 -3.44 14.96
C TYR A 185 0.93 -3.78 13.94
N MET A 186 -0.34 -3.50 14.27
CA MET A 186 -1.46 -3.76 13.36
C MET A 186 -1.40 -2.90 12.09
N ILE A 187 -1.02 -1.62 12.22
CA ILE A 187 -0.80 -0.72 11.07
C ILE A 187 0.33 -1.26 10.20
N ASN A 188 1.45 -1.65 10.81
CA ASN A 188 2.59 -2.20 10.06
C ASN A 188 2.22 -3.49 9.30
N LEU A 189 1.52 -4.41 9.96
CA LEU A 189 1.04 -5.64 9.33
C LEU A 189 0.06 -5.36 8.18
N LYS A 190 -0.85 -4.41 8.36
CA LYS A 190 -1.79 -3.99 7.31
C LYS A 190 -1.04 -3.44 6.09
N SER A 191 -0.06 -2.56 6.31
CA SER A 191 0.79 -2.02 5.25
C SER A 191 1.59 -3.11 4.53
N GLU A 192 2.13 -4.10 5.26
CA GLU A 192 2.83 -5.23 4.64
C GLU A 192 1.90 -6.05 3.72
N LEU A 193 0.67 -6.33 4.17
CA LEU A 193 -0.32 -7.05 3.38
C LEU A 193 -0.76 -6.27 2.14
N GLU A 194 -0.98 -4.96 2.28
CA GLU A 194 -1.31 -4.09 1.14
C GLU A 194 -0.19 -4.07 0.09
N ILE A 195 1.07 -3.96 0.52
CA ILE A 195 2.23 -4.04 -0.38
C ILE A 195 2.29 -5.40 -1.08
N ARG A 196 2.07 -6.50 -0.35
CA ARG A 196 2.05 -7.86 -0.95
C ARG A 196 0.96 -8.01 -2.00
N MET A 197 -0.23 -7.51 -1.74
CA MET A 197 -1.34 -7.52 -2.70
C MET A 197 -1.05 -6.66 -3.93
N LEU A 198 -0.41 -5.49 -3.75
CA LEU A 198 0.04 -4.67 -4.88
C LEU A 198 1.07 -5.39 -5.73
N HIS A 199 2.03 -6.08 -5.10
CA HIS A 199 3.04 -6.87 -5.80
C HIS A 199 2.40 -7.97 -6.66
N GLU A 200 1.46 -8.73 -6.08
CA GLU A 200 0.74 -9.79 -6.80
C GLU A 200 -0.04 -9.25 -8.02
N LYS A 201 -0.68 -8.08 -7.88
CA LYS A 201 -1.36 -7.42 -9.00
C LYS A 201 -0.39 -6.94 -10.08
N ILE A 202 0.75 -6.38 -9.68
CA ILE A 202 1.79 -5.95 -10.62
C ILE A 202 2.34 -7.16 -11.38
N ASP A 203 2.65 -8.26 -10.70
CA ASP A 203 3.12 -9.49 -11.32
C ASP A 203 2.10 -10.04 -12.32
N HIS A 204 0.81 -10.05 -11.97
CA HIS A 204 -0.27 -10.44 -12.88
C HIS A 204 -0.33 -9.54 -14.13
N LEU A 205 -0.22 -8.22 -13.97
CA LEU A 205 -0.22 -7.27 -15.10
C LEU A 205 1.02 -7.45 -15.99
N ILE A 206 2.20 -7.63 -15.39
CA ILE A 206 3.45 -7.87 -16.13
C ILE A 206 3.35 -9.17 -16.92
N MET A 207 2.82 -10.24 -16.32
CA MET A 207 2.66 -11.52 -17.00
C MET A 207 1.71 -11.40 -18.21
N HIS A 208 0.59 -10.69 -18.05
CA HIS A 208 -0.33 -10.39 -19.15
C HIS A 208 0.37 -9.62 -20.29
N GLN A 209 1.09 -8.54 -19.96
CA GLN A 209 1.83 -7.77 -20.97
C GLN A 209 2.91 -8.61 -21.67
N GLN A 210 3.59 -9.53 -20.96
CA GLN A 210 4.56 -10.42 -21.56
C GLN A 210 3.92 -11.41 -22.54
N GLU A 211 2.78 -11.99 -22.21
CA GLU A 211 2.03 -12.87 -23.10
C GLU A 211 1.64 -12.17 -24.40
N GLU A 212 1.14 -10.93 -24.29
CA GLU A 212 0.75 -10.12 -25.45
C GLU A 212 1.96 -9.69 -26.31
N LEU A 213 3.06 -9.28 -25.67
CA LEU A 213 4.31 -8.96 -26.38
C LEU A 213 4.85 -10.17 -27.15
N LEU A 214 4.80 -11.36 -26.56
CA LEU A 214 5.19 -12.61 -27.23
C LEU A 214 4.29 -12.90 -28.43
N GLU A 215 2.99 -12.60 -28.34
CA GLU A 215 2.08 -12.74 -29.47
C GLU A 215 2.46 -11.82 -30.62
N ILE A 216 2.74 -10.54 -30.35
CA ILE A 216 3.19 -9.58 -31.37
C ILE A 216 4.51 -10.03 -32.01
N GLN A 217 5.49 -10.42 -31.21
CA GLN A 217 6.78 -10.92 -31.73
C GLN A 217 6.57 -12.11 -32.66
N LYS A 218 5.67 -13.03 -32.30
CA LYS A 218 5.35 -14.16 -33.16
C LYS A 218 4.68 -13.74 -34.48
N VAL A 219 3.79 -12.74 -34.46
CA VAL A 219 3.21 -12.17 -35.69
C VAL A 219 4.29 -11.53 -36.57
N GLN A 220 5.27 -10.84 -35.97
CA GLN A 220 6.40 -10.27 -36.69
C GLN A 220 7.29 -11.36 -37.33
N ILE A 221 7.53 -12.47 -36.63
CA ILE A 221 8.29 -13.61 -37.17
C ILE A 221 7.57 -14.20 -38.38
N ASP A 222 6.25 -14.40 -38.32
CA ASP A 222 5.47 -14.90 -39.48
C ASP A 222 5.58 -13.95 -40.68
N MET A 223 5.51 -12.63 -40.45
CA MET A 223 5.68 -11.65 -41.52
C MET A 223 7.09 -11.70 -42.12
N MET A 224 8.12 -11.84 -41.29
CA MET A 224 9.50 -12.02 -41.78
C MET A 224 9.65 -13.29 -42.61
N GLU A 225 9.04 -14.40 -42.17
CA GLU A 225 9.05 -15.66 -42.92
C GLU A 225 8.37 -15.50 -44.28
N ASP A 226 7.21 -14.85 -44.34
CA ASP A 226 6.50 -14.55 -45.58
C ASP A 226 7.33 -13.66 -46.52
N ILE A 227 8.04 -12.66 -45.98
CA ILE A 227 8.94 -11.81 -46.76
C ILE A 227 10.11 -12.62 -47.32
N LEU A 228 10.74 -13.47 -46.50
CA LEU A 228 11.85 -14.33 -46.92
C LEU A 228 11.42 -15.31 -48.01
N GLN A 229 10.23 -15.91 -47.89
CA GLN A 229 9.69 -16.80 -48.91
C GLN A 229 9.46 -16.07 -50.24
N ARG A 230 8.96 -14.83 -50.21
CA ARG A 230 8.78 -14.02 -51.43
C ARG A 230 10.10 -13.60 -52.08
N VAL A 231 11.13 -13.31 -51.28
CA VAL A 231 12.47 -12.99 -51.78
C VAL A 231 13.11 -14.21 -52.45
N ASN A 232 12.97 -15.41 -51.87
CA ASN A 232 13.49 -16.65 -52.42
C ASN A 232 12.70 -17.19 -53.63
N GLN A 233 11.47 -16.73 -53.87
CA GLN A 233 10.65 -17.12 -55.03
C GLN A 233 10.89 -16.23 -56.27
N LYS A 234 11.70 -15.18 -56.17
CA LYS A 234 12.16 -14.34 -57.29
C LYS A 234 13.51 -14.80 -57.81
#